data_AF-A0A7Y0SDE5-F1
#
_entry.id   AF-A0A7Y0SDE5-F1
#
_cell.length_a   1.000
_cell.length_b   1.000
_cell.length_c   1.000
_cell.angle_alpha   90.00
_cell.angle_beta   90.00
_cell.angle_gamma   90.00
#
_symmetry.space_group_name_H-M   'P 1'
#
loop_
_entity.id
_entity.type
_entity.pdbx_description
1 polymer ?
#
loop_
_entity_poly.entity_id
_entity_poly.type
_entity_poly.pdbx_seq_one_letter_code
_entity_poly.pdbx_strand_id
1 'polypeptide(L)'
;VNIEHRQFFKTGSQGQSKAQTSLVLQPEFYWEMQNGDANFTFTPFYRLDGLDDERSHGDIREALYLTYWDDYELRVGISKVFWGVTESAHLVDVVNQ
;
A
#
# COMPACT_ATOMS: atom_id res chain seq x y z
N VAL A 1 -4.97 -4.62 7.18
CA VAL A 1 -4.10 -5.81 7.36
C VAL A 1 -4.54 -6.88 6.37
N ASN A 2 -3.61 -7.52 5.67
CA ASN A 2 -3.90 -8.57 4.71
C ASN A 2 -2.93 -9.76 4.95
N ILE A 3 -3.46 -10.98 4.86
CA ILE A 3 -2.69 -12.23 4.99
C ILE A 3 -2.94 -13.04 3.72
N GLU A 4 -1.86 -13.48 3.08
CA GLU A 4 -1.92 -14.34 1.91
C GLU A 4 -1.18 -15.65 2.21
N HIS A 5 -1.75 -16.78 1.79
CA HIS A 5 -1.11 -18.08 1.90
C HIS A 5 -1.36 -18.89 0.62
N ARG A 6 -0.30 -19.53 0.12
CA ARG A 6 -0.32 -20.35 -1.09
C ARG A 6 0.37 -21.68 -0.81
N GLN A 7 -0.27 -22.77 -1.21
CA GLN A 7 0.20 -24.13 -0.99
C GLN A 7 0.13 -24.96 -2.29
N PHE A 8 1.17 -25.75 -2.56
CA PHE A 8 1.26 -26.68 -3.68
C PHE A 8 1.46 -28.12 -3.19
N PHE A 9 0.82 -29.08 -3.85
CA PHE A 9 0.95 -30.51 -3.51
C PHE A 9 2.26 -31.13 -4.01
N LYS A 10 2.81 -30.60 -5.12
CA LYS A 10 4.07 -31.05 -5.74
C LYS A 10 5.10 -29.93 -5.69
N THR A 11 6.36 -30.31 -5.52
CA THR A 11 7.49 -29.38 -5.63
C THR A 11 7.62 -28.96 -7.09
N GLY A 12 7.96 -27.69 -7.34
CA GLY A 12 8.21 -27.22 -8.70
C GLY A 12 9.41 -27.93 -9.34
N SER A 13 9.49 -27.95 -10.68
CA SER A 13 10.52 -28.71 -11.41
C SER A 13 11.94 -28.23 -11.16
N GLN A 14 12.12 -27.03 -10.57
CA GLN A 14 13.41 -26.44 -10.22
C GLN A 14 13.63 -26.37 -8.70
N GLY A 15 12.88 -27.15 -7.92
CA GLY A 15 13.01 -27.18 -6.46
C GLY A 15 12.28 -26.06 -5.73
N GLN A 16 11.32 -25.37 -6.38
CA GLN A 16 10.53 -24.32 -5.74
C GLN A 16 9.75 -24.86 -4.53
N SER A 17 9.70 -24.05 -3.46
CA SER A 17 8.97 -24.38 -2.23
C SER A 17 7.49 -24.62 -2.49
N LYS A 18 6.89 -25.43 -1.61
CA LYS A 18 5.47 -25.79 -1.66
C LYS A 18 4.57 -24.81 -0.92
N ALA A 19 5.12 -24.01 -0.02
CA ALA A 19 4.36 -23.12 0.84
C ALA A 19 4.92 -21.71 0.73
N GLN A 20 4.04 -20.72 0.59
CA GLN A 20 4.38 -19.31 0.64
C GLN A 20 3.32 -18.60 1.48
N THR A 21 3.75 -17.86 2.49
CA THR A 21 2.89 -17.05 3.33
C THR A 21 3.41 -15.62 3.31
N SER A 22 2.51 -14.65 3.22
CA SER A 22 2.86 -13.24 3.38
C SER A 22 1.85 -12.49 4.22
N LEU A 23 2.35 -11.47 4.90
CA LEU A 23 1.57 -10.54 5.71
C LEU A 23 1.84 -9.12 5.19
N VAL A 24 0.76 -8.35 5.06
CA VAL A 24 0.82 -6.93 4.69
C VAL A 24 0.13 -6.10 5.76
N LEU A 25 0.84 -5.08 6.23
CA LEU A 25 0.37 -4.06 7.16
C LEU A 25 0.36 -2.72 6.45
N GLN A 26 -0.78 -2.05 6.50
CA GLN A 26 -0.95 -0.69 5.99
C GLN A 26 -1.98 0.02 6.88
N PRO A 27 -1.62 0.36 8.13
CA PRO A 27 -2.49 1.19 8.95
C PRO A 27 -2.56 2.61 8.39
N GLU A 28 -3.67 3.28 8.65
CA GLU A 28 -3.86 4.68 8.32
C GLU A 28 -4.04 5.45 9.62
N PHE A 29 -3.23 6.50 9.80
CA PHE A 29 -3.32 7.39 10.94
C PHE A 29 -3.74 8.76 10.46
N TYR A 30 -4.80 9.29 11.05
CA TYR A 30 -5.36 10.60 10.75
C TYR A 30 -5.37 11.43 12.04
N TRP A 31 -4.82 12.63 11.95
CA TRP A 31 -4.85 13.60 13.04
C TRP A 31 -5.47 14.90 12.55
N GLU A 32 -6.54 15.32 13.23
CA GLU A 32 -7.12 16.64 13.05
C GLU A 32 -6.49 17.62 14.02
N MET A 33 -6.19 18.82 13.52
CA MET A 33 -5.51 19.90 14.22
C MET A 33 -6.25 21.20 13.97
N GLN A 34 -5.98 22.22 14.80
CA GLN A 34 -6.51 23.58 14.59
C GLN A 34 -8.05 23.62 14.42
N ASN A 35 -8.80 22.87 15.23
CA ASN A 35 -10.26 22.80 15.14
C ASN A 35 -10.81 22.39 13.76
N GLY A 36 -10.03 21.64 12.96
CA GLY A 36 -10.42 21.18 11.63
C GLY A 36 -9.73 21.91 10.48
N ASP A 37 -9.05 23.03 10.75
CA ASP A 37 -8.36 23.83 9.71
C ASP A 37 -7.05 23.19 9.24
N ALA A 38 -6.58 22.14 9.91
CA ALA A 38 -5.44 21.36 9.48
C ALA A 38 -5.62 19.88 9.79
N ASN A 39 -5.06 19.03 8.94
CA ASN A 39 -4.95 17.61 9.19
C ASN A 39 -3.60 17.06 8.73
N PHE A 40 -3.21 15.95 9.36
CA PHE A 40 -2.06 15.17 8.96
C PHE A 40 -2.49 13.72 8.76
N THR A 41 -2.14 13.14 7.62
CA THR A 41 -2.36 11.74 7.30
C THR A 41 -1.03 11.03 7.15
N PHE A 42 -0.87 9.90 7.84
CA PHE A 42 0.29 9.03 7.73
C PHE A 42 -0.12 7.59 7.49
N THR A 43 0.39 7.01 6.41
CA THR A 43 0.09 5.64 5.99
C THR A 43 1.41 4.91 5.76
N PRO A 44 1.99 4.30 6.81
CA PRO A 44 3.14 3.42 6.63
C PRO A 44 2.67 2.12 5.99
N PHE A 45 3.55 1.50 5.21
CA PHE A 45 3.32 0.21 4.59
C PHE A 45 4.45 -0.73 4.95
N TYR A 46 4.09 -1.98 5.21
CA TYR A 46 5.06 -3.04 5.43
C TYR A 46 4.56 -4.35 4.87
N ARG A 47 5.44 -5.06 4.16
CA ARG A 47 5.23 -6.43 3.69
C ARG A 47 6.28 -7.33 4.32
N LEU A 48 5.80 -8.48 4.81
CA LEU A 48 6.60 -9.62 5.21
C LEU A 48 6.25 -10.80 4.31
N ASP A 49 7.23 -11.39 3.65
CA ASP A 49 7.09 -12.62 2.88
C ASP A 49 7.96 -13.72 3.49
N GLY A 50 7.39 -14.94 3.58
CA GLY A 50 8.08 -16.08 4.17
C GLY A 50 8.94 -16.88 3.20
N LEU A 51 8.99 -16.53 1.91
CA LEU A 51 9.73 -17.25 0.87
C LEU A 51 10.81 -16.39 0.20
N ASP A 52 10.52 -15.11 0.01
CA ASP A 52 11.31 -14.16 -0.76
C ASP A 52 11.62 -12.93 0.12
N ASP A 53 12.86 -12.86 0.60
CA ASP A 53 13.31 -11.79 1.49
C ASP A 53 13.36 -10.44 0.78
N GLU A 54 13.69 -10.41 -0.52
CA GLU A 54 13.67 -9.20 -1.35
C GLU A 54 12.24 -8.62 -1.49
N ARG A 55 11.21 -9.44 -1.33
CA ARG A 55 9.80 -9.01 -1.31
C ARG A 55 9.40 -8.36 0.01
N SER A 56 10.15 -8.57 1.09
CA SER A 56 9.89 -7.97 2.40
C SER A 56 10.45 -6.55 2.47
N HIS A 57 9.57 -5.55 2.58
CA HIS A 57 9.98 -4.14 2.58
C HIS A 57 9.01 -3.28 3.37
N GLY A 58 9.53 -2.13 3.81
CA GLY A 58 8.74 -1.05 4.39
C GLY A 58 8.87 0.22 3.57
N ASP A 59 7.75 0.92 3.39
CA ASP A 59 7.69 2.21 2.74
C ASP A 59 6.64 3.12 3.41
N ILE A 60 6.61 4.38 2.96
CA ILE A 60 5.61 5.35 3.39
C ILE A 60 4.73 5.62 2.17
N ARG A 61 3.47 5.16 2.24
CA ARG A 61 2.47 5.37 1.19
C ARG A 61 1.95 6.80 1.20
N GLU A 62 1.80 7.36 2.40
CA GLU A 62 1.34 8.72 2.60
C GLU A 62 1.95 9.34 3.84
N ALA A 63 2.34 10.60 3.71
CA ALA A 63 2.74 11.49 4.79
C ALA A 63 2.36 12.90 4.32
N LEU A 64 1.12 13.28 4.55
CA LEU A 64 0.52 14.49 3.99
C LEU A 64 0.05 15.40 5.12
N TYR A 65 0.59 16.61 5.17
CA TYR A 65 0.03 17.71 5.94
C TYR A 65 -0.82 18.58 5.03
N LEU A 66 -2.06 18.85 5.44
CA LEU A 66 -3.04 19.63 4.72
C LEU A 66 -3.57 20.71 5.65
N THR A 67 -3.59 21.95 5.20
CA THR A 67 -4.16 23.06 5.98
C THR A 67 -4.88 24.05 5.09
N TYR A 68 -5.90 24.66 5.66
CA TYR A 68 -6.84 25.57 5.03
C TYR A 68 -6.76 26.94 5.69
N TRP A 69 -6.84 28.00 4.89
CA TRP A 69 -7.04 29.36 5.40
C TRP A 69 -7.77 30.19 4.36
N ASP A 70 -8.84 30.87 4.76
CA ASP A 70 -9.72 31.63 3.86
C ASP A 70 -10.08 30.81 2.58
N ASP A 71 -9.58 31.25 1.42
CA ASP A 71 -9.78 30.62 0.11
C ASP A 71 -8.60 29.74 -0.36
N TYR A 72 -7.63 29.48 0.52
CA TYR A 72 -6.38 28.79 0.20
C TYR A 72 -6.28 27.42 0.87
N GLU A 73 -5.66 26.48 0.14
CA GLU A 73 -5.31 25.14 0.60
C GLU A 73 -3.82 24.92 0.37
N LEU A 74 -3.12 24.40 1.38
CA LEU A 74 -1.73 23.97 1.27
C LEU A 74 -1.59 22.50 1.60
N ARG A 75 -0.91 21.79 0.70
CA ARG A 75 -0.52 20.40 0.84
C ARG A 75 1.00 20.30 0.90
N VAL A 76 1.52 19.66 1.94
CA VAL A 76 2.95 19.41 2.11
C VAL A 76 3.19 17.95 2.41
N GLY A 77 4.05 17.30 1.63
CA GLY A 77 4.51 15.94 1.88
C GLY A 77 4.28 15.00 0.71
N ILE A 78 4.16 13.71 1.00
CA ILE A 78 4.02 12.63 0.03
C ILE A 78 2.57 12.18 0.05
N SER A 79 1.89 12.29 -1.08
CA SER A 79 0.52 11.79 -1.26
C SER A 79 0.35 11.22 -2.66
N LYS A 80 -0.66 10.36 -2.83
CA LYS A 80 -1.03 9.82 -4.13
C LYS A 80 -2.27 10.54 -4.67
N VAL A 81 -2.08 11.37 -5.68
CA VAL A 81 -3.21 12.00 -6.41
C VAL A 81 -3.67 11.09 -7.54
N PHE A 82 -4.92 10.64 -7.48
CA PHE A 82 -5.55 9.92 -8.58
C PHE A 82 -6.14 10.94 -9.56
N TRP A 83 -5.48 11.10 -10.69
CA TRP A 83 -6.06 11.81 -11.82
C TRP A 83 -7.02 10.82 -12.47
N GLY A 84 -8.28 10.87 -12.07
CA GLY A 84 -9.35 10.06 -12.64
C GLY A 84 -9.56 10.43 -14.10
N VAL A 85 -8.68 9.97 -14.99
CA VAL A 85 -9.14 9.59 -16.32
C VAL A 85 -9.92 8.31 -16.06
N THR A 86 -11.22 8.34 -16.33
CA THR A 86 -12.10 7.18 -16.25
C THR A 86 -11.58 6.10 -17.19
N GLU A 87 -10.62 5.31 -16.75
CA GLU A 87 -10.21 4.11 -17.46
C GLU A 87 -11.25 3.04 -17.13
N SER A 88 -12.36 3.10 -17.85
CA SER A 88 -13.37 2.06 -17.88
C SER A 88 -12.81 0.83 -18.59
N ALA A 89 -11.86 0.12 -17.98
CA ALA A 89 -11.51 -1.22 -18.44
C ALA A 89 -10.77 -2.02 -17.35
N HIS A 90 -11.42 -3.09 -16.94
CA HIS A 90 -10.86 -4.20 -16.18
C HIS A 90 -9.86 -4.95 -17.08
N LEU A 91 -8.60 -4.49 -17.17
CA LEU A 91 -7.55 -5.31 -17.76
C LEU A 91 -6.99 -6.22 -16.66
N VAL A 92 -7.62 -7.39 -16.52
CA VAL A 92 -6.96 -8.53 -15.87
C VAL A 92 -5.75 -8.86 -16.73
N ASP A 93 -4.57 -8.42 -16.30
CA ASP A 93 -3.31 -8.94 -16.83
C ASP A 93 -2.81 -10.00 -15.86
N VAL A 94 -3.35 -11.22 -16.00
CA VAL A 94 -2.67 -12.41 -15.49
C VAL A 94 -1.57 -12.73 -16.50
N VAL A 95 -0.37 -12.19 -16.27
CA VAL A 95 0.85 -12.74 -16.87
C VAL A 95 1.84 -13.04 -15.75
N ASN A 96 1.74 -14.27 -15.26
CA ASN A 96 2.94 -15.10 -15.09
C ASN A 96 2.49 -16.56 -15.25
N GLN A 97 2.66 -17.06 -16.47
CA GLN A 97 2.42 -18.46 -16.85
C GLN A 97 3.77 -19.13 -17.09
#